data_AF-A0A6A7L5L3-F1
#
_entry.id   AF-A0A6A7L5L3-F1
#
_cell.length_a   1.000
_cell.length_b   1.000
_cell.length_c   1.000
_cell.angle_alpha   90.00
_cell.angle_beta   90.00
_cell.angle_gamma   90.00
#
_symmetry.space_group_name_H-M   'P 1'
#
loop_
_entity.id
_entity.type
_entity.pdbx_description
1 polymer ?
#
loop_
_entity_poly.entity_id
_entity_poly.type
_entity_poly.pdbx_seq_one_letter_code
_entity_poly.pdbx_strand_id
1 'polypeptide(L)'
;MLRLVERLFGDGEISEQGVLLARAGYMLAVYRDWQQAADELIPGEYVIEGHLMADPETLARLVAPLTPRELLLDDGRRLLILIVSADGAIMNVEGATFT
;
A
#
# COMPACT_ATOMS: atom_id res chain seq x y z
N MET A 1 7.43 12.23 13.08
CA MET A 1 8.38 11.11 13.28
C MET A 1 7.71 9.83 12.83
N LEU A 2 8.27 9.11 11.86
CA LEU A 2 7.70 7.83 11.42
C LEU A 2 8.07 6.70 12.37
N ARG A 3 7.07 5.92 12.76
CA ARG A 3 7.24 4.70 13.56
C ARG A 3 6.62 3.52 12.83
N LEU A 4 7.38 2.44 12.66
CA LEU A 4 6.85 1.18 12.16
C LEU A 4 5.81 0.65 13.14
N VAL A 5 4.60 0.41 12.65
CA VAL A 5 3.47 -0.12 13.41
C VAL A 5 3.30 -1.61 13.13
N GLU A 6 3.38 -2.01 11.86
CA GLU A 6 3.05 -3.36 11.44
C GLU A 6 3.84 -3.75 10.18
N ARG A 7 4.08 -5.06 10.01
CA ARG A 7 4.52 -5.65 8.75
C ARG A 7 3.51 -6.70 8.30
N LEU A 8 3.14 -6.63 7.03
CA LEU A 8 2.10 -7.48 6.44
C LEU A 8 2.66 -8.26 5.27
N PHE A 9 2.29 -9.52 5.20
CA PHE A 9 2.66 -10.43 4.13
C PHE A 9 1.45 -11.30 3.84
N GLY A 10 1.16 -11.54 2.56
CA GLY A 10 0.00 -12.32 2.16
C GLY A 10 -0.22 -12.25 0.66
N ASP A 11 -1.37 -12.72 0.24
CA ASP A 11 -1.85 -12.64 -1.14
C ASP A 11 -3.03 -11.67 -1.21
N GLY A 12 -3.06 -10.83 -2.23
CA GLY A 12 -4.08 -9.80 -2.39
C GLY A 12 -4.61 -9.69 -3.81
N GLU A 13 -5.69 -8.94 -3.94
CA GLU A 13 -6.31 -8.61 -5.21
C GLU A 13 -6.09 -7.15 -5.55
N ILE A 14 -5.64 -6.88 -6.78
CA ILE A 14 -5.40 -5.53 -7.27
C ILE A 14 -6.52 -5.19 -8.24
N SER A 15 -7.22 -4.09 -7.97
CA SER A 15 -8.31 -3.61 -8.80
C SER A 15 -8.21 -2.13 -9.12
N GLU A 16 -8.88 -1.73 -10.20
CA GLU A 16 -9.05 -0.33 -10.58
C GLU A 16 -10.54 -0.12 -10.86
N GLN A 17 -11.16 0.82 -10.14
CA GLN A 17 -12.59 1.13 -10.28
C GLN A 17 -13.50 -0.12 -10.17
N GLY A 18 -13.12 -1.07 -9.32
CA GLY A 18 -13.85 -2.33 -9.10
C GLY A 18 -13.56 -3.43 -10.14
N VAL A 19 -12.71 -3.17 -11.14
CA VAL A 19 -12.27 -4.18 -12.10
C VAL A 19 -11.00 -4.86 -11.59
N LEU A 20 -11.05 -6.17 -11.40
CA LEU A 20 -9.88 -6.97 -11.03
C LEU A 20 -8.83 -6.94 -12.15
N LEU A 21 -7.63 -6.48 -11.81
CA LEU A 21 -6.49 -6.40 -12.73
C LEU A 21 -5.56 -7.59 -12.56
N ALA A 22 -5.27 -7.98 -11.32
CA ALA A 22 -4.34 -9.07 -11.00
C ALA A 22 -4.54 -9.58 -9.57
N ARG A 23 -3.98 -10.76 -9.32
CA ARG A 23 -3.69 -11.26 -7.97
C ARG A 23 -2.18 -11.27 -7.79
N ALA A 24 -1.72 -10.85 -6.62
CA ALA A 24 -0.29 -10.77 -6.31
C ALA A 24 -0.05 -11.00 -4.82
N GLY A 25 1.10 -11.58 -4.49
CA GLY A 25 1.61 -11.51 -3.13
C GLY A 25 1.96 -10.07 -2.77
N TYR A 26 1.98 -9.74 -1.48
CA TYR A 26 2.44 -8.45 -0.99
C TYR A 26 3.39 -8.58 0.19
N MET A 27 4.25 -7.59 0.34
CA MET A 27 5.05 -7.33 1.52
C MET A 27 4.95 -5.84 1.83
N LEU A 28 4.31 -5.49 2.94
CA LEU A 28 4.06 -4.11 3.35
C LEU A 28 4.72 -3.80 4.69
N ALA A 29 5.26 -2.59 4.80
CA ALA A 29 5.62 -1.95 6.05
C ALA A 29 4.65 -0.78 6.28
N VAL A 30 3.89 -0.84 7.37
CA VAL A 30 2.95 0.20 7.77
C VAL A 30 3.60 1.04 8.84
N TYR A 31 3.84 2.30 8.53
CA TYR A 31 4.34 3.31 9.44
C TYR A 31 3.20 4.24 9.85
N ARG A 32 3.36 4.86 11.01
CA ARG A 32 2.50 5.96 11.44
C ARG A 32 3.37 7.16 11.76
N ASP A 33 3.00 8.31 11.22
CA ASP A 33 3.60 9.57 11.65
C ASP A 33 3.13 9.90 13.06
N TRP A 34 4.03 10.45 13.85
CA TRP A 34 3.76 10.94 15.19
C TRP A 34 4.24 12.39 15.27
N GLN A 35 3.32 13.25 15.67
CA GLN A 35 3.57 14.68 15.82
C GLN A 35 3.55 15.03 17.30
N GLN A 36 4.39 15.98 17.70
CA GLN A 36 4.42 16.48 19.06
C GLN A 36 3.58 17.75 19.14
N ALA A 37 2.57 17.75 20.01
CA ALA A 37 1.74 18.92 20.28
C ALA A 37 1.51 19.02 21.79
N ALA A 38 1.88 20.16 22.39
CA ALA A 38 1.69 20.43 23.83
C ALA A 38 2.16 19.28 24.76
N ASP A 39 3.39 18.78 24.54
CA ASP A 39 4.01 17.66 25.28
C ASP A 39 3.34 16.29 25.12
N GLU A 40 2.37 16.16 24.21
CA GLU A 40 1.75 14.89 23.85
C GLU A 40 2.18 14.45 22.44
N LEU A 41 2.31 13.13 22.27
CA LEU A 41 2.50 12.50 20.95
C LEU A 41 1.12 12.18 20.37
N ILE A 42 0.74 12.91 19.33
CA ILE A 42 -0.50 12.66 18.59
C ILE A 42 -0.21 11.82 17.34
N PRO A 43 -1.03 10.81 17.04
CA PRO A 43 -0.87 10.05 15.83
C PRO A 43 -1.29 10.89 14.60
N GLY A 44 -0.39 10.99 13.64
CA GLY A 44 -0.64 11.54 12.32
C GLY A 44 -1.08 10.47 11.32
N GLU A 45 -0.68 10.67 10.06
CA GLU A 45 -1.08 9.84 8.93
C GLU A 45 -0.35 8.49 8.89
N TYR A 46 -0.97 7.52 8.20
CA TYR A 46 -0.31 6.27 7.86
C TYR A 46 0.53 6.45 6.59
N VAL A 47 1.74 5.90 6.63
CA VAL A 47 2.62 5.78 5.47
C VAL A 47 2.86 4.30 5.25
N ILE A 48 2.63 3.82 4.04
CA ILE A 48 2.72 2.41 3.69
C ILE A 48 3.65 2.30 2.51
N GLU A 49 4.69 1.51 2.69
CA GLU A 49 5.69 1.20 1.68
C GLU A 49 5.76 -0.31 1.53
N GLY A 50 5.98 -0.79 0.32
CA GLY A 50 5.99 -2.24 0.10
C GLY A 50 6.35 -2.66 -1.30
N HIS A 51 6.20 -3.96 -1.53
CA HIS A 51 6.38 -4.58 -2.83
C HIS A 51 5.27 -5.59 -3.10
N LEU A 52 4.86 -5.65 -4.36
CA LEU A 52 4.02 -6.71 -4.92
C LEU A 52 4.91 -7.83 -5.47
N MET A 53 4.44 -9.06 -5.35
CA MET A 53 5.09 -10.26 -5.83
C MET A 53 4.15 -10.96 -6.81
N ALA A 54 4.44 -10.82 -8.10
CA ALA A 54 3.76 -11.52 -9.19
C ALA A 54 4.78 -11.84 -10.29
N ASP A 55 4.35 -12.52 -11.34
CA ASP A 55 5.21 -12.69 -12.51
C ASP A 55 5.56 -11.31 -13.13
N PRO A 56 6.75 -11.16 -13.75
CA PRO A 56 7.20 -9.88 -14.26
C PRO A 56 6.29 -9.24 -15.32
N GLU A 57 5.58 -10.06 -16.12
CA GLU A 57 4.66 -9.55 -17.15
C GLU A 57 3.43 -8.92 -16.50
N THR A 58 2.88 -9.58 -15.48
CA THR A 58 1.82 -9.02 -14.64
C THR A 58 2.29 -7.70 -14.00
N LEU A 59 3.44 -7.68 -13.31
CA LEU A 59 3.93 -6.45 -12.67
C LEU A 59 4.13 -5.31 -13.68
N ALA A 60 4.72 -5.59 -14.85
CA ALA A 60 4.91 -4.60 -15.90
C ALA A 60 3.58 -3.99 -16.40
N ARG A 61 2.52 -4.80 -16.51
CA ARG A 61 1.18 -4.32 -16.88
C ARG A 61 0.52 -3.49 -15.78
N LEU A 62 0.96 -3.65 -14.54
CA LEU A 62 0.44 -2.91 -13.40
C LEU A 62 1.17 -1.58 -13.17
N VAL A 63 2.31 -1.33 -13.82
CA VAL A 63 3.02 -0.04 -13.70
C VAL A 63 2.24 1.04 -14.44
N ALA A 64 1.60 1.91 -13.68
CA ALA A 64 0.96 3.12 -14.16
C ALA A 64 1.21 4.23 -13.12
N PRO A 65 2.33 4.96 -13.24
CA PRO A 65 2.65 6.02 -12.30
C PRO A 65 1.50 7.03 -12.24
N LEU A 66 1.11 7.43 -11.03
CA LEU A 66 -0.01 8.36 -10.76
C LEU A 66 -1.42 7.79 -10.98
N THR A 67 -1.58 6.49 -11.27
CA THR A 67 -2.90 5.85 -11.32
C THR A 67 -3.13 5.05 -10.03
N PRO A 68 -4.00 5.52 -9.12
CA PRO A 68 -4.35 4.80 -7.90
C PRO A 68 -5.01 3.46 -8.20
N ARG A 69 -4.62 2.43 -7.46
CA ARG A 69 -5.18 1.08 -7.52
C ARG A 69 -5.61 0.65 -6.13
N GLU A 70 -6.68 -0.11 -6.03
CA GLU A 70 -7.12 -0.71 -4.77
C GLU A 70 -6.46 -2.08 -4.62
N LEU A 71 -5.69 -2.24 -3.54
CA LEU A 71 -5.18 -3.52 -3.06
C LEU A 71 -6.10 -4.01 -1.92
N LEU A 72 -6.80 -5.11 -2.17
CA LEU A 72 -7.55 -5.85 -1.17
C LEU A 72 -6.64 -6.90 -0.54
N LEU A 73 -6.44 -6.80 0.78
CA LEU A 73 -5.63 -7.75 1.55
C LEU A 73 -6.44 -9.01 1.90
N ASP A 74 -5.75 -10.07 2.28
CA ASP A 74 -6.36 -11.36 2.65
C ASP A 74 -7.26 -11.28 3.90
N ASP A 75 -6.97 -10.34 4.80
CA ASP A 75 -7.76 -10.03 5.98
C ASP A 75 -8.96 -9.10 5.72
N GLY A 76 -9.17 -8.72 4.46
CA GLY A 76 -10.29 -7.89 4.00
C GLY A 76 -10.05 -6.38 4.07
N ARG A 77 -8.90 -5.93 4.60
CA ARG A 77 -8.53 -4.50 4.57
C ARG A 77 -8.30 -4.02 3.15
N ARG A 78 -8.55 -2.73 2.92
CA ARG A 78 -8.37 -2.09 1.60
C ARG A 78 -7.34 -0.99 1.65
N LEU A 79 -6.57 -0.90 0.58
CA LEU A 79 -5.49 0.05 0.43
C LEU A 79 -5.50 0.71 -0.94
N LEU A 80 -5.50 2.03 -0.96
CA LEU A 80 -5.27 2.79 -2.19
C LEU A 80 -3.76 3.01 -2.38
N ILE A 81 -3.20 2.41 -3.43
CA ILE A 81 -1.76 2.37 -3.69
C ILE A 81 -1.40 2.91 -5.07
N LEU A 82 -0.16 3.36 -5.21
CA LEU A 82 0.51 3.59 -6.48
C LEU A 82 1.56 2.51 -6.68
N ILE A 83 1.62 1.94 -7.88
CA ILE A 83 2.67 1.00 -8.29
C ILE A 83 3.71 1.79 -9.06
N VAL A 84 4.87 2.02 -8.43
CA VAL A 84 5.85 3.02 -8.88
C VAL A 84 6.96 2.43 -9.75
N SER A 85 7.07 1.11 -9.80
CA SER A 85 8.12 0.42 -10.57
C SER A 85 7.72 -0.99 -10.99
N ALA A 86 8.39 -1.51 -12.03
CA ALA A 86 8.11 -2.82 -12.63
C ALA A 86 8.58 -4.02 -11.80
N ASP A 87 9.36 -3.79 -10.75
CA ASP A 87 9.69 -4.78 -9.71
C ASP A 87 8.60 -4.88 -8.63
N GLY A 88 7.52 -4.11 -8.78
CA GLY A 88 6.36 -4.17 -7.89
C GLY A 88 6.45 -3.25 -6.68
N ALA A 89 7.40 -2.31 -6.60
CA ALA A 89 7.40 -1.36 -5.48
C ALA A 89 6.11 -0.51 -5.47
N ILE A 90 5.59 -0.29 -4.27
CA ILE A 90 4.35 0.44 -4.03
C ILE A 90 4.46 1.44 -2.90
N MET A 91 3.60 2.45 -2.96
CA MET A 91 3.35 3.40 -1.87
C MET A 91 1.86 3.68 -1.74
N ASN A 92 1.39 4.05 -0.55
CA ASN A 92 0.01 4.52 -0.41
C ASN A 92 -0.19 5.87 -1.09
N VAL A 93 -1.43 6.14 -1.47
CA VAL A 93 -1.87 7.50 -1.82
C VAL A 93 -1.98 8.34 -0.53
N GLU A 94 -1.53 9.58 -0.59
CA GLU A 94 -1.64 10.53 0.52
C GLU A 94 -3.11 10.72 0.93
N GLY A 95 -3.38 10.76 2.24
CA GLY A 95 -4.73 10.82 2.79
C GLY A 95 -5.58 9.55 2.61
N ALA A 96 -5.04 8.47 2.02
CA ALA A 96 -5.73 7.19 1.94
C ALA A 96 -5.94 6.60 3.33
N THR A 97 -7.14 6.10 3.58
CA THR A 97 -7.47 5.41 4.82
C THR A 97 -6.96 3.98 4.75
N PHE A 98 -6.37 3.51 5.85
CA PHE A 98 -6.08 2.09 6.04
C PHE A 98 -7.09 1.52 7.03
N THR A 99 -8.04 0.73 6.52
CA THR A 99 -9.20 0.22 7.28
C THR A 99 -9.53 -1.20 6.88
#